data_AF-A0A6J7ATN8-F1
#
_entry.id   AF-A0A6J7ATN8-F1
#
_cell.length_a   1.000
_cell.length_b   1.000
_cell.length_c   1.000
_cell.angle_alpha   90.00
_cell.angle_beta   90.00
_cell.angle_gamma   90.00
#
_symmetry.space_group_name_H-M   'P 1'
#
loop_
_entity.id
_entity.type
_entity.pdbx_description
1 polymer ?
#
loop_
_entity_poly.entity_id
_entity_poly.type
_entity_poly.pdbx_seq_one_letter_code
_entity_poly.pdbx_strand_id
1 'polypeptide(L)'
;MVANFADGAEPDAEARLITAVCGGVRVSSVYVPNGRSLDHEHYQYKLRWMARLRAHVAAQGTPDDQVVVAGDFNIAPTDLDVYDPKKLVGGTHVSPAERAELAALCDWGMTDLFRMHHAEGKLYSWWDYRAGDFHQGRGMRIDLVLGTPSVAQRCAFAIVDRNARKGTLPSDHAPVLVDLA
;
A
#
# COMPACT_ATOMS: atom_id res chain seq x y z
N MET A 1 7.64 -16.14 11.62
CA MET A 1 6.43 -15.79 10.86
C MET A 1 5.39 -15.32 11.87
N VAL A 2 4.76 -14.18 11.61
CA VAL A 2 3.69 -13.61 12.45
C VAL A 2 2.45 -13.48 11.55
N ALA A 3 1.32 -14.08 11.94
CA ALA A 3 0.11 -14.14 11.11
C ALA A 3 -0.96 -13.09 11.49
N ASN A 4 -0.61 -12.15 12.37
CA ASN A 4 -1.47 -11.05 12.82
C ASN A 4 -0.58 -9.88 13.29
N PHE A 5 -1.17 -8.88 13.93
CA PHE A 5 -0.42 -7.79 14.55
C PHE A 5 0.46 -8.28 15.70
N ALA A 6 1.54 -7.54 15.95
CA ALA A 6 2.50 -7.77 17.04
C ALA A 6 2.46 -6.61 18.05
N ASP A 7 1.37 -5.85 18.03
CA ASP A 7 1.14 -4.63 18.80
C ASP A 7 0.71 -4.91 20.25
N GLY A 8 0.60 -6.19 20.64
CA GLY A 8 0.17 -6.63 21.97
C GLY A 8 -1.33 -6.49 22.23
N ALA A 9 -2.11 -6.05 21.24
CA ALA A 9 -3.56 -6.03 21.32
C ALA A 9 -4.18 -7.37 20.90
N GLU A 10 -5.49 -7.52 21.12
CA GLU A 10 -6.22 -8.70 20.66
C GLU A 10 -6.07 -8.91 19.14
N PRO A 11 -5.98 -10.16 18.67
CA PRO A 11 -5.86 -10.46 17.25
C PRO A 11 -6.97 -9.80 16.44
N ASP A 12 -6.61 -9.21 15.30
CA ASP A 12 -7.61 -8.81 14.32
C ASP A 12 -8.31 -10.04 13.76
N ALA A 13 -9.64 -10.01 13.67
CA ALA A 13 -10.43 -11.14 13.19
C ALA A 13 -10.28 -11.36 11.67
N GLU A 14 -9.83 -10.35 10.92
CA GLU A 14 -9.68 -10.44 9.46
C GLU A 14 -8.22 -10.76 9.08
N ALA A 15 -8.05 -11.76 8.21
CA ALA A 15 -6.73 -12.19 7.72
C ALA A 15 -6.16 -11.19 6.69
N ARG A 16 -5.60 -10.08 7.18
CA ARG A 16 -5.14 -8.93 6.37
C ARG A 16 -3.66 -8.60 6.47
N LEU A 17 -2.91 -9.29 7.34
CA LEU A 17 -1.50 -9.04 7.58
C LEU A 17 -0.77 -10.36 7.81
N ILE A 18 0.37 -10.51 7.16
CA ILE A 18 1.29 -11.62 7.41
C ILE A 18 2.74 -11.15 7.28
N THR A 19 3.57 -11.52 8.24
CA THR A 19 4.97 -11.09 8.31
C THR A 19 5.90 -12.29 8.33
N ALA A 20 6.91 -12.26 7.47
CA ALA A 20 7.94 -13.28 7.37
C ALA A 20 9.32 -12.64 7.18
N VAL A 21 10.38 -13.39 7.48
CA VAL A 21 11.74 -13.01 7.10
C VAL A 21 12.10 -13.80 5.85
N CYS A 22 12.34 -13.07 4.75
CA CYS A 22 12.61 -13.62 3.42
C CYS A 22 13.98 -13.11 2.98
N GLY A 23 14.96 -14.00 2.81
CA GLY A 23 16.31 -13.60 2.38
C GLY A 23 16.97 -12.56 3.30
N GLY A 24 16.69 -12.60 4.60
CA GLY A 24 17.19 -11.62 5.57
C GLY A 24 16.40 -10.31 5.67
N VAL A 25 15.39 -10.10 4.84
CA VAL A 25 14.48 -8.93 4.90
C VAL A 25 13.21 -9.32 5.63
N ARG A 26 12.77 -8.50 6.59
CA ARG A 26 11.46 -8.66 7.23
C ARG A 26 10.39 -8.06 6.33
N VAL A 27 9.52 -8.89 5.76
CA VAL A 27 8.47 -8.50 4.82
C VAL A 27 7.11 -8.68 5.48
N SER A 28 6.34 -7.61 5.54
CA SER A 28 4.92 -7.61 5.92
C SER A 28 4.08 -7.47 4.66
N SER A 29 3.29 -8.49 4.34
CA SER A 29 2.27 -8.42 3.27
C SER A 29 0.95 -7.95 3.86
N VAL A 30 0.36 -6.91 3.28
CA VAL A 30 -0.84 -6.24 3.80
C VAL A 30 -1.98 -6.19 2.79
N TYR A 31 -3.21 -6.33 3.28
CA TYR A 31 -4.44 -6.00 2.57
C TYR A 31 -5.27 -5.06 3.44
N VAL A 32 -4.97 -3.78 3.33
CA VAL A 32 -5.57 -2.72 4.16
C VAL A 32 -7.07 -2.63 3.89
N PRO A 33 -7.92 -2.49 4.92
CA PRO A 33 -9.36 -2.34 4.72
C PRO A 33 -9.72 -1.24 3.70
N ASN A 34 -10.63 -1.51 2.77
CA ASN A 34 -11.04 -0.53 1.76
C ASN A 34 -11.66 0.75 2.38
N GLY A 35 -12.48 0.58 3.41
CA GLY A 35 -13.16 1.67 4.12
C GLY A 35 -14.58 1.95 3.64
N ARG A 36 -14.97 1.52 2.44
CA ARG A 36 -16.30 1.70 1.83
C ARG A 36 -16.63 3.18 1.57
N SER A 37 -17.11 3.92 2.57
CA SER A 37 -17.40 5.36 2.50
C SER A 37 -16.98 6.04 3.80
N LEU A 38 -16.77 7.37 3.77
CA LEU A 38 -16.21 8.12 4.92
C LEU A 38 -17.10 8.07 6.17
N ASP A 39 -18.41 7.92 6.00
CA ASP A 39 -19.41 7.81 7.05
C ASP A 39 -19.64 6.36 7.54
N HIS A 40 -19.04 5.37 6.87
CA HIS A 40 -19.21 3.97 7.25
C HIS A 40 -18.30 3.59 8.43
N GLU A 41 -18.79 2.76 9.35
CA GLU A 41 -17.98 2.22 10.46
C GLU A 41 -16.67 1.53 10.00
N HIS A 42 -16.65 0.99 8.77
CA HIS A 42 -15.52 0.28 8.21
C HIS A 42 -14.38 1.23 7.82
N TYR A 43 -14.68 2.51 7.62
CA TYR A 43 -13.68 3.56 7.46
C TYR A 43 -12.96 3.84 8.78
N GLN A 44 -13.70 3.89 9.89
CA GLN A 44 -13.09 4.01 11.21
C GLN A 44 -12.23 2.78 11.56
N TYR A 45 -12.68 1.59 11.14
CA TYR A 45 -11.85 0.38 11.22
C TYR A 45 -10.57 0.51 10.40
N LYS A 46 -10.64 1.00 9.15
CA LYS A 46 -9.45 1.25 8.31
C LYS A 46 -8.41 2.12 9.01
N LEU A 47 -8.82 3.26 9.57
CA LEU A 47 -7.90 4.18 10.24
C LEU A 47 -7.25 3.52 11.46
N ARG A 48 -8.04 2.83 12.30
CA ARG A 48 -7.48 2.05 13.43
C ARG A 48 -6.54 0.95 12.97
N TRP A 49 -6.86 0.27 11.88
CA TRP A 49 -6.03 -0.79 11.31
C TRP A 49 -4.67 -0.25 10.85
N MET A 50 -4.63 0.93 10.22
CA MET A 50 -3.36 1.59 9.85
C MET A 50 -2.53 2.00 11.07
N ALA A 51 -3.17 2.52 12.12
CA ALA A 51 -2.48 2.81 13.38
C ALA A 51 -1.88 1.54 14.01
N ARG A 52 -2.61 0.41 13.96
CA ARG A 52 -2.11 -0.90 14.38
C ARG A 52 -0.97 -1.40 13.51
N LEU A 53 -1.00 -1.18 12.20
CA LEU A 53 0.09 -1.55 11.29
C LEU A 53 1.39 -0.85 11.69
N ARG A 54 1.33 0.45 11.97
CA ARG A 54 2.49 1.22 12.46
C ARG A 54 3.01 0.66 13.79
N ALA A 55 2.13 0.33 14.73
CA ALA A 55 2.52 -0.30 15.99
C ALA A 55 3.14 -1.69 15.80
N HIS A 56 2.61 -2.51 14.88
CA HIS A 56 3.19 -3.81 14.54
C HIS A 56 4.59 -3.68 13.95
N VAL A 57 4.79 -2.77 12.99
CA VAL A 57 6.10 -2.52 12.40
C VAL A 57 7.11 -2.09 13.48
N ALA A 58 6.72 -1.16 14.36
CA ALA A 58 7.55 -0.72 15.47
C ALA A 58 7.85 -1.82 16.51
N ALA A 59 6.92 -2.75 16.73
CA ALA A 59 7.12 -3.88 17.63
C ALA A 59 7.99 -4.98 17.04
N GLN A 60 8.17 -5.00 15.71
CA GLN A 60 8.94 -6.03 15.02
C GLN A 60 10.37 -5.60 14.70
N GLY A 61 10.69 -4.30 14.71
CA GLY A 61 12.05 -3.83 14.43
C GLY A 61 12.20 -2.33 14.58
N THR A 62 13.32 -1.83 14.08
CA THR A 62 13.67 -0.40 14.05
C THR A 62 13.81 0.11 12.61
N PRO A 63 13.83 1.43 12.38
CA PRO A 63 14.08 2.00 11.06
C PRO A 63 15.45 1.63 10.45
N ASP A 64 16.42 1.21 11.28
CA ASP A 64 17.74 0.78 10.81
C ASP A 64 17.74 -0.68 10.29
N ASP A 65 16.73 -1.48 10.66
CA ASP A 65 16.58 -2.85 10.17
C ASP A 65 16.16 -2.90 8.70
N GLN A 66 16.31 -4.06 8.05
CA GLN A 66 15.74 -4.29 6.72
C GLN A 66 14.29 -4.71 6.81
N VAL A 67 13.37 -3.75 6.65
CA VAL A 67 11.92 -3.96 6.76
C VAL A 67 11.23 -3.47 5.50
N VAL A 68 10.31 -4.30 4.99
CA VAL A 68 9.40 -4.00 3.89
C VAL A 68 7.97 -4.17 4.37
N VAL A 69 7.09 -3.24 3.98
CA VAL A 69 5.64 -3.38 4.07
C VAL A 69 5.08 -3.20 2.67
N ALA A 70 4.43 -4.23 2.14
CA ALA A 70 3.97 -4.24 0.75
C ALA A 70 2.58 -4.83 0.63
N GLY A 71 1.80 -4.33 -0.33
CA GLY A 71 0.48 -4.88 -0.65
C GLY A 71 -0.52 -3.81 -1.09
N ASP A 72 -1.79 -4.16 -1.06
CA ASP A 72 -2.88 -3.22 -1.38
C ASP A 72 -3.20 -2.39 -0.13
N PHE A 73 -2.82 -1.11 -0.18
CA PHE A 73 -3.07 -0.15 0.88
C PHE A 73 -4.47 0.43 0.83
N ASN A 74 -5.22 0.27 -0.26
CA ASN A 74 -6.46 0.99 -0.52
C ASN A 74 -6.31 2.52 -0.29
N ILE A 75 -5.10 3.09 -0.39
CA ILE A 75 -4.82 4.50 -0.16
C ILE A 75 -3.91 4.97 -1.30
N ALA A 76 -4.35 6.01 -2.00
CA ALA A 76 -3.56 6.70 -3.01
C ALA A 76 -2.76 7.83 -2.33
N PRO A 77 -1.41 7.75 -2.27
CA PRO A 77 -0.62 8.64 -1.44
C PRO A 77 -0.78 10.13 -1.78
N THR A 78 -0.90 10.44 -3.06
CA THR A 78 -0.99 11.82 -3.59
C THR A 78 -1.98 11.91 -4.75
N ASP A 79 -2.23 13.12 -5.23
CA ASP A 79 -3.08 13.33 -6.41
C ASP A 79 -2.42 12.84 -7.72
N LEU A 80 -1.10 12.63 -7.74
CA LEU A 80 -0.40 11.99 -8.87
C LEU A 80 -0.76 10.50 -9.01
N ASP A 81 -1.33 9.92 -7.95
CA ASP A 81 -1.66 8.51 -7.83
C ASP A 81 -3.11 8.20 -8.25
N VAL A 82 -3.87 9.19 -8.74
CA VAL A 82 -5.26 8.98 -9.19
C VAL A 82 -5.52 9.70 -10.51
N TYR A 83 -6.41 9.14 -11.34
CA TYR A 83 -6.66 9.69 -12.68
C TYR A 83 -7.37 11.05 -12.67
N ASP A 84 -8.27 11.26 -11.72
CA ASP A 84 -9.05 12.50 -11.60
C ASP A 84 -9.34 12.77 -10.11
N PRO A 85 -8.44 13.49 -9.41
CA PRO A 85 -8.59 13.77 -7.99
C PRO A 85 -9.91 14.45 -7.63
N LYS A 86 -10.45 15.29 -8.54
CA LYS A 86 -11.69 16.06 -8.31
C LYS A 86 -12.90 15.14 -8.12
N LYS A 87 -12.93 14.00 -8.80
CA LYS A 87 -14.01 13.01 -8.67
C LYS A 87 -13.95 12.19 -7.38
N LEU A 88 -12.82 12.20 -6.71
CA LEU A 88 -12.59 11.43 -5.48
C LEU A 88 -12.69 12.31 -4.23
N VAL A 89 -12.91 13.61 -4.37
CA VAL A 89 -13.17 14.52 -3.24
C VAL A 89 -14.36 14.01 -2.44
N GLY A 90 -14.16 13.83 -1.13
CA GLY A 90 -15.18 13.29 -0.22
C GLY A 90 -15.35 11.76 -0.28
N GLY A 91 -14.52 11.06 -1.06
CA GLY A 91 -14.45 9.60 -1.10
C GLY A 91 -13.32 9.02 -0.25
N THR A 92 -13.32 7.70 -0.13
CA THR A 92 -12.20 6.90 0.40
C THR A 92 -11.04 6.88 -0.60
N HIS A 93 -9.93 6.24 -0.21
CA HIS A 93 -8.66 6.15 -0.91
C HIS A 93 -7.83 7.43 -0.93
N VAL A 94 -8.45 8.61 -0.92
CA VAL A 94 -7.75 9.91 -1.02
C VAL A 94 -8.03 10.84 0.16
N SER A 95 -8.79 10.39 1.16
CA SER A 95 -9.21 11.27 2.23
C SER A 95 -8.01 11.77 3.05
N PRO A 96 -8.11 12.98 3.65
CA PRO A 96 -7.03 13.52 4.46
C PRO A 96 -6.58 12.59 5.59
N ALA A 97 -7.52 11.91 6.27
CA ALA A 97 -7.18 11.00 7.36
C ALA A 97 -6.50 9.70 6.89
N GLU A 98 -6.88 9.15 5.73
CA GLU A 98 -6.17 8.01 5.13
C GLU A 98 -4.72 8.38 4.78
N ARG A 99 -4.53 9.52 4.12
CA ARG A 99 -3.19 10.00 3.76
C ARG A 99 -2.37 10.34 5.00
N ALA A 100 -2.99 10.83 6.07
CA ALA A 100 -2.31 11.10 7.34
C ALA A 100 -1.81 9.82 8.02
N GLU A 101 -2.62 8.75 8.04
CA GLU A 101 -2.19 7.46 8.60
C GLU A 101 -1.06 6.82 7.78
N LEU A 102 -1.12 6.93 6.45
CA LEU A 102 -0.02 6.49 5.59
C LEU A 102 1.25 7.33 5.83
N ALA A 103 1.11 8.65 5.93
CA ALA A 103 2.23 9.54 6.24
C ALA A 103 2.87 9.20 7.60
N ALA A 104 2.07 8.89 8.62
CA ALA A 104 2.57 8.49 9.93
C ALA A 104 3.38 7.17 9.88
N LEU A 105 3.03 6.24 8.97
CA LEU A 105 3.82 5.04 8.71
C LEU A 105 5.14 5.39 8.00
N CYS A 106 5.13 6.34 7.06
CA CYS A 106 6.35 6.86 6.43
C CYS A 106 7.26 7.58 7.45
N ASP A 107 6.70 8.41 8.33
CA ASP A 107 7.42 9.14 9.37
C ASP A 107 8.11 8.22 10.38
N TRP A 108 7.59 7.00 10.57
CA TRP A 108 8.29 5.98 11.37
C TRP A 108 9.64 5.59 10.75
N GLY A 109 9.80 5.68 9.42
CA GLY A 109 11.02 5.35 8.71
C GLY A 109 10.81 4.64 7.38
N MET A 110 9.59 4.67 6.82
CA MET A 110 9.27 3.98 5.56
C MET A 110 9.39 4.92 4.37
N THR A 111 9.99 4.42 3.29
CA THR A 111 10.13 5.10 2.00
C THR A 111 9.31 4.37 0.93
N ASP A 112 8.55 5.11 0.14
CA ASP A 112 7.85 4.57 -1.04
C ASP A 112 8.88 4.25 -2.14
N LEU A 113 9.24 2.96 -2.25
CA LEU A 113 10.31 2.51 -3.15
C LEU A 113 9.94 2.75 -4.62
N PHE A 114 8.66 2.72 -4.96
CA PHE A 114 8.21 3.02 -6.33
C PHE A 114 8.47 4.47 -6.69
N ARG A 115 8.17 5.41 -5.77
CA ARG A 115 8.34 6.86 -6.00
C ARG A 115 9.79 7.33 -6.00
N MET A 116 10.73 6.53 -5.49
CA MET A 116 12.16 6.79 -5.68
C MET A 116 12.59 6.71 -7.14
N HIS A 117 11.95 5.84 -7.93
CA HIS A 117 12.29 5.63 -9.34
C HIS A 117 11.36 6.36 -10.32
N HIS A 118 10.16 6.74 -9.88
CA HIS A 118 9.11 7.32 -10.72
C HIS A 118 8.50 8.58 -10.12
N ALA A 119 8.92 9.74 -10.63
CA ALA A 119 8.36 11.04 -10.24
C ALA A 119 7.08 11.39 -11.02
N GLU A 120 6.85 10.72 -12.15
CA GLU A 120 5.73 10.97 -13.05
C GLU A 120 4.39 10.42 -12.52
N GLY A 121 3.30 11.11 -12.82
CA GLY A 121 1.95 10.61 -12.56
C GLY A 121 1.50 9.55 -13.57
N LYS A 122 0.24 9.11 -13.45
CA LYS A 122 -0.40 8.16 -14.38
C LYS A 122 0.18 6.74 -14.39
N LEU A 123 0.90 6.38 -13.34
CA LEU A 123 1.39 5.04 -13.08
C LEU A 123 0.49 4.40 -12.02
N TYR A 124 -0.54 3.70 -12.48
CA TYR A 124 -1.58 3.12 -11.63
C TYR A 124 -1.35 1.62 -11.45
N SER A 125 -1.83 1.09 -10.33
CA SER A 125 -1.80 -0.33 -10.00
C SER A 125 -3.20 -0.95 -9.97
N TRP A 126 -4.27 -0.15 -9.95
CA TRP A 126 -5.65 -0.60 -9.90
C TRP A 126 -6.54 0.12 -10.91
N TRP A 127 -7.50 -0.61 -11.49
CA TRP A 127 -8.57 -0.07 -12.35
C TRP A 127 -9.87 -0.84 -12.14
N ASP A 128 -10.97 -0.10 -11.93
CA ASP A 128 -12.30 -0.67 -11.86
C ASP A 128 -12.61 -1.48 -13.14
N TYR A 129 -13.33 -2.60 -13.00
CA TYR A 129 -13.80 -3.38 -14.15
C TYR A 129 -14.85 -2.62 -14.96
N ARG A 130 -15.56 -1.68 -14.33
CA ARG A 130 -16.66 -0.93 -14.94
C ARG A 130 -16.13 0.06 -15.98
N ALA A 131 -17.00 0.34 -16.95
CA ALA A 131 -16.80 1.37 -17.97
C ALA A 131 -15.48 1.29 -18.77
N GLY A 132 -14.74 0.18 -18.73
CA GLY A 132 -13.48 0.01 -19.46
C GLY A 132 -12.34 0.90 -18.93
N ASP A 133 -12.29 1.17 -17.63
CA ASP A 133 -11.32 2.07 -16.98
C ASP A 133 -9.86 1.72 -17.29
N PHE A 134 -9.54 0.42 -17.33
CA PHE A 134 -8.20 -0.05 -17.71
C PHE A 134 -7.77 0.41 -19.11
N HIS A 135 -8.68 0.36 -20.09
CA HIS A 135 -8.42 0.76 -21.47
C HIS A 135 -8.38 2.29 -21.63
N GLN A 136 -9.14 3.00 -20.81
CA GLN A 136 -9.18 4.47 -20.78
C GLN A 136 -8.06 5.10 -19.92
N GLY A 137 -7.28 4.28 -19.21
CA GLY A 137 -6.24 4.77 -18.32
C GLY A 137 -6.79 5.50 -17.08
N ARG A 138 -7.99 5.15 -16.63
CA ARG A 138 -8.65 5.73 -15.45
C ARG A 138 -8.38 4.88 -14.22
N GLY A 139 -7.20 4.99 -13.62
CA GLY A 139 -6.78 4.14 -12.51
C GLY A 139 -6.41 4.89 -11.23
N MET A 140 -5.94 4.11 -10.26
CA MET A 140 -5.31 4.58 -9.02
C MET A 140 -4.06 3.76 -8.71
N ARG A 141 -3.08 4.35 -8.03
CA ARG A 141 -1.94 3.62 -7.43
C ARG A 141 -2.21 3.47 -5.94
N ILE A 142 -2.63 2.27 -5.56
CA ILE A 142 -2.98 1.89 -4.18
C ILE A 142 -2.20 0.68 -3.70
N ASP A 143 -1.47 0.01 -4.59
CA ASP A 143 -0.53 -1.06 -4.26
C ASP A 143 0.83 -0.42 -4.03
N LEU A 144 1.33 -0.48 -2.80
CA LEU A 144 2.56 0.19 -2.39
C LEU A 144 3.59 -0.83 -1.95
N VAL A 145 4.87 -0.50 -2.19
CA VAL A 145 6.01 -1.20 -1.60
C VAL A 145 6.81 -0.17 -0.82
N LEU A 146 6.68 -0.24 0.50
CA LEU A 146 7.35 0.65 1.44
C LEU A 146 8.54 -0.08 2.05
N GLY A 147 9.70 0.58 2.14
CA GLY A 147 10.91 0.01 2.72
C GLY A 147 11.67 0.98 3.62
N THR A 148 12.37 0.46 4.63
CA THR A 148 13.29 1.25 5.45
C THR A 148 14.47 1.79 4.63
N PRO A 149 15.25 2.77 5.14
CA PRO A 149 16.38 3.34 4.40
C PRO A 149 17.40 2.30 3.94
N SER A 150 17.65 1.26 4.74
CA SER A 150 18.55 0.16 4.38
C SER A 150 18.04 -0.68 3.21
N VAL A 151 16.72 -0.84 3.07
CA VAL A 151 16.09 -1.47 1.90
C VAL A 151 16.11 -0.53 0.70
N ALA A 152 15.77 0.74 0.91
CA ALA A 152 15.76 1.76 -0.14
C ALA A 152 17.12 1.89 -0.84
N GLN A 153 18.22 1.82 -0.10
CA GLN A 153 19.59 1.83 -0.65
C GLN A 153 19.90 0.66 -1.58
N ARG A 154 19.19 -0.47 -1.40
CA ARG A 154 19.35 -1.68 -2.22
C ARG A 154 18.37 -1.72 -3.41
N CYS A 155 17.37 -0.84 -3.44
CA CYS A 155 16.34 -0.84 -4.46
C CYS A 155 16.92 -0.41 -5.82
N ALA A 156 17.10 -1.37 -6.72
CA ALA A 156 17.71 -1.16 -8.03
C ALA A 156 16.68 -0.64 -9.05
N PHE A 157 15.47 -1.18 -9.05
CA PHE A 157 14.35 -0.68 -9.84
C PHE A 157 13.01 -0.99 -9.19
N ALA A 158 11.98 -0.28 -9.65
CA ALA A 158 10.57 -0.57 -9.36
C ALA A 158 9.74 -0.50 -10.65
N ILE A 159 8.65 -1.27 -10.75
CA ILE A 159 7.76 -1.25 -11.91
C ILE A 159 6.35 -1.70 -11.52
N VAL A 160 5.34 -1.13 -12.18
CA VAL A 160 4.00 -1.73 -12.23
C VAL A 160 3.88 -2.55 -13.53
N ASP A 161 3.70 -3.87 -13.42
CA ASP A 161 3.48 -4.72 -14.58
C ASP A 161 2.03 -4.59 -15.09
N ARG A 162 1.77 -3.49 -15.79
CA ARG A 162 0.48 -3.23 -16.43
C ARG A 162 0.12 -4.30 -17.48
N ASN A 163 1.08 -5.04 -18.04
CA ASN A 163 0.79 -6.06 -19.04
C ASN A 163 0.14 -7.30 -18.40
N ALA A 164 0.52 -7.67 -17.17
CA ALA A 164 -0.10 -8.76 -16.42
C ALA A 164 -1.62 -8.55 -16.17
N ARG A 165 -2.09 -7.30 -16.23
CA ARG A 165 -3.51 -6.92 -16.11
C ARG A 165 -4.33 -7.18 -17.38
N LYS A 166 -3.68 -7.47 -18.52
CA LYS A 166 -4.34 -7.82 -19.79
C LYS A 166 -4.76 -9.28 -19.80
N GLY A 167 -5.76 -9.61 -20.63
CA GLY A 167 -6.18 -11.00 -20.86
C GLY A 167 -7.60 -11.29 -20.39
N THR A 168 -7.90 -12.59 -20.20
CA THR A 168 -9.23 -13.09 -19.84
C THR A 168 -9.35 -13.22 -18.32
N LEU A 169 -10.38 -12.62 -17.73
CA LEU A 169 -10.62 -12.61 -16.28
C LEU A 169 -9.40 -12.21 -15.41
N PRO A 170 -8.67 -11.13 -15.77
CA PRO A 170 -7.57 -10.63 -14.95
C PRO A 170 -8.10 -10.09 -13.60
N SER A 171 -7.24 -10.04 -12.57
CA SER A 171 -7.45 -9.20 -11.39
C SER A 171 -7.66 -7.74 -11.81
N ASP A 172 -8.28 -6.90 -10.99
CA ASP A 172 -8.39 -5.47 -11.16
C ASP A 172 -7.08 -4.73 -10.86
N HIS A 173 -6.16 -5.40 -10.17
CA HIS A 173 -4.83 -4.91 -9.85
C HIS A 173 -3.77 -5.40 -10.86
N ALA A 174 -2.70 -4.63 -10.99
CA ALA A 174 -1.45 -4.99 -11.65
C ALA A 174 -0.37 -5.23 -10.58
N PRO A 175 0.51 -6.23 -10.75
CA PRO A 175 1.63 -6.44 -9.85
C PRO A 175 2.55 -5.22 -9.78
N VAL A 176 2.97 -4.87 -8.56
CA VAL A 176 4.05 -3.91 -8.32
C VAL A 176 5.28 -4.69 -7.89
N LEU A 177 6.38 -4.49 -8.61
CA LEU A 177 7.64 -5.18 -8.38
C LEU A 177 8.71 -4.17 -7.95
N VAL A 178 9.55 -4.59 -7.02
CA VAL A 178 10.82 -3.94 -6.69
C VAL A 178 11.92 -4.97 -6.75
N ASP A 179 13.11 -4.56 -7.17
CA ASP A 179 14.30 -5.38 -7.17
C ASP A 179 15.30 -4.87 -6.15
N LEU A 180 15.82 -5.77 -5.31
CA LEU A 180 16.79 -5.45 -4.27
C LEU A 180 18.13 -6.12 -4.62
N ALA A 181 19.17 -5.32 -4.85
CA ALA A 181 20.53 -5.76 -5.14
C ALA A 181 21.26 -6.37 -3.92
#